data_AF-A0A7G9YAG5-F1
#
_entry.id   AF-A0A7G9YAG5-F1
#
_cell.length_a   1.000
_cell.length_b   1.000
_cell.length_c   1.000
_cell.angle_alpha   90.00
_cell.angle_beta   90.00
_cell.angle_gamma   90.00
#
_symmetry.space_group_name_H-M   'P 1'
#
loop_
_entity.id
_entity.type
_entity.pdbx_description
1 polymer ?
#
loop_
_entity_poly.entity_id
_entity_poly.type
_entity_poly.pdbx_seq_one_letter_code
_entity_poly.pdbx_strand_id
1 'polypeptide(L)'
;MLRKRGVATFMYHNLPGVCIKPPYNQIKMEEIVDAVGFDLYYYKEEYHKVKRCVQYLNGMSRVPFIPEFASGFVALPIPVKPIMLDDAEFTTYAALMHGFAGINFYMLVERERWVGSPIDRFGGVRKDRFRFYQRFNRIIKRINYQKLRIKCEGILLINRDCARLELASSLLTPIPIIGGITPEYYVSEDDLGFNDVIQLEYGRQWDALYYGFGVAKYAVAIGDTELPLERLSEYRVVAVPAFDFMSRDVQYKLINYVKDGGCLVIGPRVPEFDEHIKEFGIIGEYLPKPDGRMDEVIVEGIKLKDADIFDTGATDAVSVLTADSGTIIYQQKIGSGSIIHFGFLFPRITEDVPAGLISIIDRIAAACGMRRVIPCTDPQIDATVHIADGADGREVLFVANTGRGEKDVDVGGIYLDPDSEEMVGPMIRIPAYTVRILEVASHDR
;
A
#
# COMPACT_ATOMS: atom_id res chain seq x y z
N MET A 1 32.15 -5.99 -4.72
CA MET A 1 33.36 -5.66 -5.52
C MET A 1 33.82 -4.22 -5.32
N LEU A 2 32.93 -3.21 -5.37
CA LEU A 2 33.27 -1.80 -5.17
C LEU A 2 33.70 -1.45 -3.72
N ARG A 3 32.98 -1.95 -2.70
CA ARG A 3 33.40 -1.76 -1.29
C ARG A 3 34.78 -2.34 -1.00
N LYS A 4 35.09 -3.53 -1.54
CA LYS A 4 36.43 -4.16 -1.45
C LYS A 4 37.52 -3.32 -2.12
N ARG A 5 37.16 -2.40 -3.02
CA ARG A 5 38.06 -1.43 -3.68
C ARG A 5 38.11 -0.07 -2.96
N GLY A 6 37.55 0.03 -1.75
CA GLY A 6 37.57 1.26 -0.94
C GLY A 6 36.44 2.25 -1.22
N VAL A 7 35.44 1.89 -2.02
CA VAL A 7 34.25 2.75 -2.21
C VAL A 7 33.40 2.74 -0.93
N ALA A 8 33.34 3.88 -0.26
CA ALA A 8 32.58 4.09 0.98
C ALA A 8 31.36 5.02 0.82
N THR A 9 31.04 5.42 -0.41
CA THR A 9 29.86 6.24 -0.72
C THR A 9 28.57 5.41 -0.67
N PHE A 10 27.44 6.09 -0.51
CA PHE A 10 26.12 5.49 -0.65
C PHE A 10 25.98 4.82 -2.03
N MET A 11 25.62 3.54 -2.04
CA MET A 11 25.42 2.73 -3.24
C MET A 11 23.94 2.37 -3.32
N TYR A 12 23.30 2.61 -4.46
CA TYR A 12 21.91 2.20 -4.67
C TYR A 12 21.74 1.52 -6.03
N HIS A 13 20.61 0.82 -6.18
CA HIS A 13 20.17 0.27 -7.46
C HIS A 13 18.74 0.71 -7.75
N ASN A 14 18.43 1.01 -9.00
CA ASN A 14 17.07 1.35 -9.42
C ASN A 14 16.39 0.20 -10.16
N LEU A 15 15.08 0.10 -10.03
CA LEU A 15 14.23 -0.88 -10.71
C LEU A 15 13.15 -0.13 -11.50
N PRO A 16 12.79 -0.63 -12.69
CA PRO A 16 11.83 0.05 -13.54
C PRO A 16 10.40 -0.05 -12.97
N GLY A 17 9.76 1.08 -12.68
CA GLY A 17 8.37 1.11 -12.21
C GLY A 17 8.12 0.34 -10.91
N VAL A 18 6.86 -0.05 -10.69
CA VAL A 18 6.40 -0.76 -9.48
C VAL A 18 6.88 -2.23 -9.50
N CYS A 19 8.06 -2.51 -8.94
CA CYS A 19 8.65 -3.85 -8.87
C CYS A 19 8.39 -4.55 -7.51
N ILE A 20 7.14 -4.57 -7.06
CA ILE A 20 6.75 -5.09 -5.72
C ILE A 20 6.46 -6.60 -5.69
N LYS A 21 6.33 -7.22 -6.87
CA LYS A 21 6.13 -8.67 -7.01
C LYS A 21 7.46 -9.37 -7.37
N PRO A 22 7.57 -10.69 -7.09
CA PRO A 22 8.66 -11.52 -7.61
C PRO A 22 8.89 -11.31 -9.12
N PRO A 23 10.13 -11.49 -9.64
CA PRO A 23 11.27 -12.10 -8.96
C PRO A 23 12.07 -11.16 -8.04
N TYR A 24 11.73 -9.87 -7.99
CA TYR A 24 12.45 -8.90 -7.16
C TYR A 24 12.26 -9.19 -5.67
N ASN A 25 13.33 -8.96 -4.89
CA ASN A 25 13.31 -9.06 -3.44
C ASN A 25 14.11 -7.88 -2.87
N GLN A 26 13.38 -6.85 -2.43
CA GLN A 26 13.94 -5.59 -1.95
C GLN A 26 14.95 -5.83 -0.80
N ILE A 27 14.55 -6.59 0.22
CA ILE A 27 15.38 -6.84 1.41
C ILE A 27 16.68 -7.54 1.02
N LYS A 28 16.60 -8.56 0.17
CA LYS A 28 17.80 -9.30 -0.29
C LYS A 28 18.70 -8.45 -1.17
N MET A 29 18.15 -7.58 -2.00
CA MET A 29 18.97 -6.68 -2.81
C MET A 29 19.68 -5.62 -1.94
N GLU A 30 19.05 -5.15 -0.86
CA GLU A 30 19.65 -4.22 0.12
C GLU A 30 20.66 -4.88 1.06
N GLU A 31 20.84 -6.21 1.01
CA GLU A 31 22.03 -6.86 1.60
C GLU A 31 23.29 -6.57 0.74
N ILE A 32 23.13 -6.17 -0.52
CA ILE A 32 24.21 -5.93 -1.49
C ILE A 32 24.53 -4.44 -1.67
N VAL A 33 23.49 -3.59 -1.69
CA VAL A 33 23.57 -2.12 -1.85
C VAL A 33 22.90 -1.40 -0.66
N ASP A 34 23.17 -0.12 -0.43
CA ASP A 34 22.60 0.63 0.70
C ASP A 34 21.10 0.90 0.56
N ALA A 35 20.59 1.00 -0.67
CA ALA A 35 19.16 1.13 -0.96
C ALA A 35 18.82 0.59 -2.34
N VAL A 36 17.58 0.12 -2.49
CA VAL A 36 16.98 -0.12 -3.80
C VAL A 36 15.75 0.76 -3.93
N GLY A 37 15.48 1.26 -5.12
CA GLY A 37 14.31 2.09 -5.35
C GLY A 37 13.72 1.94 -6.73
N PHE A 38 12.59 2.60 -6.95
CA PHE A 38 11.80 2.47 -8.18
C PHE A 38 11.91 3.72 -9.04
N ASP A 39 11.85 3.54 -10.36
CA ASP A 39 11.75 4.63 -11.33
C ASP A 39 10.29 5.02 -11.53
N LEU A 40 9.91 6.25 -11.15
CA LEU A 40 8.53 6.72 -11.14
C LEU A 40 8.30 7.77 -12.22
N TYR A 41 7.57 7.36 -13.27
CA TYR A 41 7.12 8.19 -14.39
C TYR A 41 5.62 8.10 -14.57
N TYR A 42 4.88 8.72 -13.66
CA TYR A 42 3.43 8.61 -13.59
C TYR A 42 2.72 9.94 -13.77
N TYR A 43 1.51 9.90 -14.30
CA TYR A 43 0.61 11.05 -14.35
C TYR A 43 -0.16 11.21 -13.05
N LYS A 44 -0.78 12.38 -12.87
CA LYS A 44 -1.65 12.61 -11.70
C LYS A 44 -2.84 11.65 -11.63
N GLU A 45 -3.32 11.17 -12.78
CA GLU A 45 -4.37 10.16 -12.86
C GLU A 45 -3.91 8.77 -12.39
N GLU A 46 -2.61 8.54 -12.21
CA GLU A 46 -2.03 7.27 -11.78
C GLU A 46 -1.61 7.28 -10.30
N TYR A 47 -2.33 8.03 -9.47
CA TYR A 47 -2.06 8.22 -8.04
C TYR A 47 -1.73 6.90 -7.31
N HIS A 48 -2.53 5.85 -7.53
CA HIS A 48 -2.33 4.58 -6.83
C HIS A 48 -1.01 3.89 -7.23
N LYS A 49 -0.44 4.15 -8.41
CA LYS A 49 0.90 3.64 -8.77
C LYS A 49 1.99 4.34 -7.95
N VAL A 50 1.88 5.67 -7.79
CA VAL A 50 2.78 6.45 -6.92
C VAL A 50 2.65 5.97 -5.46
N LYS A 51 1.43 5.89 -4.95
CA LYS A 51 1.14 5.40 -3.59
C LYS A 51 1.74 4.03 -3.34
N ARG A 52 1.44 3.03 -4.21
CA ARG A 52 1.94 1.66 -4.05
C ARG A 52 3.47 1.60 -4.04
N CYS A 53 4.13 2.31 -4.96
CA CYS A 53 5.59 2.38 -4.99
C CYS A 53 6.16 2.90 -3.68
N VAL A 54 5.72 4.09 -3.25
CA VAL A 54 6.34 4.78 -2.13
C VAL A 54 5.99 4.11 -0.81
N GLN A 55 4.76 3.62 -0.63
CA GLN A 55 4.38 2.86 0.56
C GLN A 55 5.12 1.51 0.65
N TYR A 56 5.35 0.81 -0.47
CA TYR A 56 6.16 -0.41 -0.47
C TYR A 56 7.61 -0.11 -0.11
N LEU A 57 8.20 0.95 -0.69
CA LEU A 57 9.55 1.38 -0.30
C LEU A 57 9.60 1.74 1.18
N ASN A 58 8.60 2.44 1.71
CA ASN A 58 8.51 2.78 3.13
C ASN A 58 8.44 1.54 4.04
N GLY A 59 7.62 0.55 3.66
CA GLY A 59 7.47 -0.69 4.44
C GLY A 59 8.64 -1.66 4.29
N MET A 60 9.35 -1.67 3.17
CA MET A 60 10.35 -2.71 2.86
C MET A 60 11.79 -2.21 2.89
N SER A 61 12.07 -1.00 2.43
CA SER A 61 13.43 -0.46 2.32
C SER A 61 13.96 0.04 3.67
N ARG A 62 15.27 -0.04 3.85
CA ARG A 62 15.99 0.65 4.93
C ARG A 62 16.03 2.17 4.73
N VAL A 63 16.00 2.61 3.49
CA VAL A 63 16.03 4.02 3.08
C VAL A 63 15.08 4.15 1.88
N PRO A 64 13.81 4.56 2.08
CA PRO A 64 12.80 4.70 1.03
C PRO A 64 13.18 5.73 -0.05
N PHE A 65 14.13 5.38 -0.90
CA PHE A 65 14.78 6.26 -1.86
C PHE A 65 14.14 6.07 -3.24
N ILE A 66 13.92 7.18 -3.94
CA ILE A 66 13.42 7.19 -5.31
C ILE A 66 14.56 7.59 -6.26
N PRO A 67 15.17 6.63 -6.97
CA PRO A 67 16.34 6.87 -7.83
C PRO A 67 16.06 7.68 -9.07
N GLU A 68 14.85 7.56 -9.63
CA GLU A 68 14.41 8.35 -10.76
C GLU A 68 12.95 8.77 -10.52
N PHE A 69 12.72 10.07 -10.44
CA PHE A 69 11.38 10.65 -10.38
C PHE A 69 11.21 11.67 -11.49
N ALA A 70 10.05 11.62 -12.15
CA ALA A 70 9.78 12.43 -13.33
C ALA A 70 10.08 13.93 -13.13
N SER A 71 10.98 14.44 -13.96
CA SER A 71 11.22 15.87 -14.16
C SER A 71 11.44 16.11 -15.65
N GLY A 72 10.34 16.34 -16.36
CA GLY A 72 10.29 16.19 -17.82
C GLY A 72 10.00 14.73 -18.21
N PHE A 73 10.19 14.43 -19.49
CA PHE A 73 9.77 13.18 -20.09
C PHE A 73 10.61 12.79 -21.30
N VAL A 74 10.79 11.50 -21.52
CA VAL A 74 11.44 10.97 -22.73
C VAL A 74 10.50 11.12 -23.93
N ALA A 75 10.94 11.84 -24.96
CA ALA A 75 10.22 11.91 -26.23
C ALA A 75 10.35 10.57 -26.97
N LEU A 76 9.39 9.67 -26.75
CA LEU A 76 9.32 8.37 -27.41
C LEU A 76 8.65 8.49 -28.80
N PRO A 77 9.02 7.63 -29.77
CA PRO A 77 8.40 7.59 -31.10
C PRO A 77 7.02 6.89 -31.09
N ILE A 78 6.34 6.88 -29.95
CA ILE A 78 4.99 6.34 -29.75
C ILE A 78 4.13 7.43 -29.08
N PRO A 79 2.81 7.48 -29.33
CA PRO A 79 1.94 8.54 -28.84
C PRO A 79 1.71 8.40 -27.33
N VAL A 80 2.70 8.83 -26.54
CA VAL A 80 2.62 8.90 -25.08
C VAL A 80 2.48 10.36 -24.68
N LYS A 81 1.52 10.63 -23.78
CA LYS A 81 1.27 11.96 -23.21
C LYS A 81 2.56 12.44 -22.51
N PRO A 82 3.11 13.62 -22.82
CA PRO A 82 4.23 14.16 -22.03
C PRO A 82 3.82 14.43 -20.58
N ILE A 83 4.72 14.18 -19.62
CA ILE A 83 4.50 14.56 -18.22
C ILE A 83 4.54 16.10 -18.11
N MET A 84 3.39 16.67 -17.75
CA MET A 84 3.21 18.11 -17.62
C MET A 84 3.58 18.62 -16.22
N LEU A 85 3.53 19.93 -16.00
CA LEU A 85 3.87 20.51 -14.69
C LEU A 85 2.88 20.06 -13.61
N ASP A 86 1.58 20.05 -13.91
CA ASP A 86 0.54 19.59 -12.99
C ASP A 86 0.69 18.11 -12.61
N ASP A 87 1.09 17.26 -13.56
CA ASP A 87 1.47 15.87 -13.27
C ASP A 87 2.64 15.82 -12.27
N ALA A 88 3.70 16.58 -12.52
CA ALA A 88 4.88 16.62 -11.65
C ALA A 88 4.59 17.20 -10.27
N GLU A 89 3.78 18.27 -10.18
CA GLU A 89 3.40 18.89 -8.92
C GLU A 89 2.63 17.92 -8.03
N PHE A 90 1.55 17.35 -8.55
CA PHE A 90 0.71 16.43 -7.78
C PHE A 90 1.47 15.18 -7.36
N THR A 91 2.16 14.53 -8.31
CA THR A 91 2.86 13.27 -8.02
C THR A 91 4.02 13.47 -7.05
N THR A 92 4.73 14.61 -7.09
CA THR A 92 5.81 14.92 -6.12
C THR A 92 5.25 15.02 -4.70
N TYR A 93 4.15 15.76 -4.51
CA TYR A 93 3.54 15.86 -3.18
C TYR A 93 2.86 14.56 -2.75
N ALA A 94 2.31 13.77 -3.68
CA ALA A 94 1.82 12.43 -3.38
C ALA A 94 2.95 11.50 -2.92
N ALA A 95 4.12 11.57 -3.55
CA ALA A 95 5.29 10.83 -3.09
C ALA A 95 5.75 11.30 -1.70
N LEU A 96 5.76 12.61 -1.44
CA LEU A 96 6.10 13.18 -0.13
C LEU A 96 5.15 12.67 0.97
N MET A 97 3.84 12.71 0.67
CA MET A 97 2.75 12.20 1.50
C MET A 97 2.94 10.72 1.87
N HIS A 98 3.44 9.89 0.94
CA HIS A 98 3.63 8.46 1.19
C HIS A 98 5.00 8.08 1.77
N GLY A 99 5.87 9.05 2.05
CA GLY A 99 7.01 8.85 2.95
C GLY A 99 8.32 8.39 2.30
N PHE A 100 8.74 9.01 1.19
CA PHE A 100 10.11 8.81 0.69
C PHE A 100 11.15 9.43 1.63
N ALA A 101 12.34 8.86 1.74
CA ALA A 101 13.47 9.44 2.49
C ALA A 101 14.41 10.28 1.61
N GLY A 102 14.47 9.98 0.30
CA GLY A 102 15.16 10.80 -0.68
C GLY A 102 14.59 10.61 -2.08
N ILE A 103 14.78 11.60 -2.94
CA ILE A 103 14.24 11.62 -4.30
C ILE A 103 15.27 12.24 -5.25
N ASN A 104 15.45 11.63 -6.42
CA ASN A 104 16.26 12.17 -7.50
C ASN A 104 15.39 12.53 -8.70
N PHE A 105 15.29 13.82 -9.01
CA PHE A 105 14.51 14.33 -10.14
C PHE A 105 15.25 14.09 -11.46
N TYR A 106 14.83 13.06 -12.18
CA TYR A 106 15.41 12.66 -13.46
C TYR A 106 14.54 13.17 -14.61
N MET A 107 15.01 14.06 -15.48
CA MET A 107 16.29 14.79 -15.46
C MET A 107 16.08 16.26 -15.14
N LEU A 108 17.01 16.82 -14.36
CA LEU A 108 17.01 18.26 -14.06
C LEU A 108 17.22 19.15 -15.30
N VAL A 109 17.95 18.65 -16.31
CA VAL A 109 18.31 19.37 -17.54
C VAL A 109 17.80 18.62 -18.78
N GLU A 110 17.19 19.33 -19.72
CA GLU A 110 16.78 18.77 -21.01
C GLU A 110 17.99 18.31 -21.82
N ARG A 111 17.82 17.20 -22.54
CA ARG A 111 18.83 16.69 -23.47
C ARG A 111 18.16 16.07 -24.70
N GLU A 112 18.94 15.47 -25.59
CA GLU A 112 18.40 14.80 -26.76
C GLU A 112 17.31 13.77 -26.36
N ARG A 113 16.11 13.96 -26.91
CA ARG A 113 14.89 13.17 -26.63
C ARG A 113 14.43 13.22 -25.17
N TRP A 114 14.83 14.22 -24.39
CA TRP A 114 14.26 14.51 -23.07
C TRP A 114 13.76 15.94 -23.00
N VAL A 115 12.46 16.11 -22.79
CA VAL A 115 11.77 17.40 -22.89
C VAL A 115 10.99 17.70 -21.61
N GLY A 116 10.79 18.98 -21.32
CA GLY A 116 10.02 19.42 -20.16
C GLY A 116 10.80 19.45 -18.84
N SER A 117 12.12 19.30 -18.85
CA SER A 117 12.92 19.46 -17.62
C SER A 117 12.89 20.90 -17.10
N PRO A 118 13.19 21.12 -15.80
CA PRO A 118 13.24 22.46 -15.20
C PRO A 118 14.24 23.41 -15.86
N ILE A 119 15.36 22.86 -16.34
CA ILE A 119 16.39 23.58 -17.09
C ILE A 119 16.33 23.10 -18.54
N ASP A 120 16.20 24.04 -19.49
CA ASP A 120 16.15 23.71 -20.91
C ASP A 120 17.54 23.36 -21.50
N ARG A 121 17.55 22.89 -22.75
CA ARG A 121 18.77 22.43 -23.44
C ARG A 121 19.85 23.51 -23.63
N PHE A 122 19.52 24.79 -23.42
CA PHE A 122 20.43 25.93 -23.52
C PHE A 122 20.83 26.46 -22.14
N GLY A 123 20.41 25.81 -21.05
CA GLY A 123 20.65 26.26 -19.68
C GLY A 123 19.64 27.30 -19.18
N GLY A 124 18.56 27.56 -19.93
CA GLY A 124 17.49 28.47 -19.55
C GLY A 124 16.58 27.88 -18.47
N VAL A 125 16.08 28.75 -17.58
CA VAL A 125 15.19 28.36 -16.48
C VAL A 125 13.73 28.46 -16.91
N ARG A 126 12.96 27.38 -16.73
CA ARG A 126 11.50 27.40 -16.87
C ARG A 126 10.86 27.90 -15.57
N LYS A 127 10.44 29.17 -15.57
CA LYS A 127 10.01 29.90 -14.35
C LYS A 127 8.96 29.17 -13.51
N ASP A 128 7.94 28.58 -14.12
CA ASP A 128 6.86 27.91 -13.37
C ASP A 128 7.36 26.67 -12.64
N ARG A 129 8.15 25.83 -13.33
CA ARG A 129 8.82 24.66 -12.73
C ARG A 129 9.75 25.10 -11.59
N PHE A 130 10.52 26.16 -11.82
CA PHE A 130 11.42 26.70 -10.79
C PHE A 130 10.66 27.16 -9.54
N ARG A 131 9.54 27.89 -9.71
CA ARG A 131 8.66 28.32 -8.60
C ARG A 131 8.12 27.13 -7.82
N PHE A 132 7.70 26.07 -8.51
CA PHE A 132 7.26 24.83 -7.88
C PHE A 132 8.36 24.22 -7.00
N TYR A 133 9.57 23.97 -7.53
CA TYR A 133 10.65 23.38 -6.74
C TYR A 133 11.14 24.28 -5.59
N GLN A 134 11.08 25.61 -5.75
CA GLN A 134 11.35 26.55 -4.65
C GLN A 134 10.32 26.43 -3.53
N ARG A 135 9.03 26.36 -3.87
CA ARG A 135 7.93 26.16 -2.92
C ARG A 135 8.07 24.80 -2.22
N PHE A 136 8.28 23.73 -2.97
CA PHE A 136 8.51 22.39 -2.43
C PHE A 136 9.67 22.37 -1.42
N ASN A 137 10.83 22.93 -1.79
CA ASN A 137 11.99 23.02 -0.90
C ASN A 137 11.73 23.86 0.36
N ARG A 138 10.92 24.92 0.27
CA ARG A 138 10.52 25.72 1.43
C ARG A 138 9.63 24.90 2.37
N ILE A 139 8.63 24.21 1.84
CA ILE A 139 7.69 23.40 2.62
C ILE A 139 8.41 22.28 3.36
N ILE A 140 9.23 21.46 2.67
CA ILE A 140 9.92 20.33 3.32
C ILE A 140 10.86 20.80 4.45
N LYS A 141 11.46 21.98 4.32
CA LYS A 141 12.28 22.60 5.37
C LYS A 141 11.41 23.11 6.52
N ARG A 142 10.28 23.78 6.22
CA ARG A 142 9.36 24.34 7.21
C ARG A 142 8.75 23.27 8.11
N ILE A 143 8.39 22.12 7.54
CA ILE A 143 7.85 20.98 8.30
C ILE A 143 8.95 20.10 8.92
N ASN A 144 10.22 20.34 8.57
CA ASN A 144 11.38 19.55 9.02
C ASN A 144 11.22 18.06 8.67
N TYR A 145 10.88 17.79 7.40
CA TYR A 145 10.43 16.49 6.91
C TYR A 145 11.36 15.33 7.25
N GLN A 146 12.67 15.55 7.27
CA GLN A 146 13.68 14.53 7.60
C GLN A 146 13.61 14.03 9.05
N LYS A 147 12.79 14.64 9.90
CA LYS A 147 12.51 14.21 11.28
C LYS A 147 11.15 13.54 11.42
N LEU A 148 10.39 13.45 10.33
CA LEU A 148 9.07 12.87 10.30
C LEU A 148 9.14 11.42 9.82
N ARG A 149 8.23 10.60 10.34
CA ARG A 149 7.93 9.26 9.82
C ARG A 149 6.43 9.11 9.63
N ILE A 150 6.03 8.30 8.65
CA ILE A 150 4.61 7.99 8.48
C ILE A 150 4.09 7.19 9.67
N LYS A 151 2.88 7.51 10.12
CA LYS A 151 2.16 6.78 11.17
C LYS A 151 1.21 5.79 10.50
N CYS A 152 1.59 4.52 10.51
CA CYS A 152 0.77 3.41 10.04
C CYS A 152 0.51 2.45 11.21
N GLU A 153 -0.75 2.10 11.43
CA GLU A 153 -1.10 1.13 12.48
C GLU A 153 -1.02 -0.31 11.95
N GLY A 154 -1.12 -0.49 10.63
CA GLY A 154 -1.02 -1.81 10.01
C GLY A 154 -0.09 -1.87 8.81
N ILE A 155 0.13 -3.08 8.31
CA ILE A 155 0.82 -3.38 7.06
C ILE A 155 0.06 -4.44 6.27
N LEU A 156 -0.14 -4.19 4.97
CA LEU A 156 -0.69 -5.16 4.02
C LEU A 156 0.45 -5.84 3.27
N LEU A 157 0.60 -7.14 3.47
CA LEU A 157 1.65 -7.95 2.86
C LEU A 157 1.21 -8.53 1.54
N ILE A 158 2.11 -8.47 0.57
CA ILE A 158 2.09 -9.36 -0.60
C ILE A 158 2.55 -10.74 -0.12
N ASN A 159 1.70 -11.74 -0.22
CA ASN A 159 2.09 -13.13 -0.11
C ASN A 159 2.92 -13.52 -1.34
N ARG A 160 4.24 -13.62 -1.16
CA ARG A 160 5.16 -13.91 -2.26
C ARG A 160 4.97 -15.30 -2.84
N ASP A 161 4.44 -16.25 -2.08
CA ASP A 161 4.23 -17.61 -2.55
C ASP A 161 3.07 -17.64 -3.57
N CYS A 162 1.95 -16.99 -3.25
CA CYS A 162 0.85 -16.77 -4.20
C CYS A 162 1.29 -15.89 -5.39
N ALA A 163 2.07 -14.83 -5.16
CA ALA A 163 2.56 -13.97 -6.24
C ALA A 163 3.54 -14.69 -7.19
N ARG A 164 4.33 -15.65 -6.69
CA ARG A 164 5.17 -16.54 -7.51
C ARG A 164 4.31 -17.48 -8.34
N LEU A 165 3.24 -18.04 -7.77
CA LEU A 165 2.30 -18.89 -8.52
C LEU A 165 1.62 -18.12 -9.64
N GLU A 166 1.15 -16.90 -9.38
CA GLU A 166 0.60 -16.01 -10.41
C GLU A 166 1.59 -15.84 -11.57
N LEU A 167 2.86 -15.50 -11.27
CA LEU A 167 3.89 -15.36 -12.29
C LEU A 167 4.21 -16.67 -13.03
N ALA A 168 4.31 -17.79 -12.31
CA ALA A 168 4.64 -19.10 -12.88
C ALA A 168 3.51 -19.65 -13.77
N SER A 169 2.27 -19.24 -13.51
CA SER A 169 1.07 -19.61 -14.28
C SER A 169 0.84 -18.74 -15.52
N SER A 170 1.76 -17.81 -15.83
CA SER A 170 1.66 -16.93 -17.00
C SER A 170 1.70 -17.72 -18.32
N LEU A 171 0.63 -17.61 -19.09
CA LEU A 171 0.47 -18.09 -20.47
C LEU A 171 1.19 -17.19 -21.49
N LEU A 172 1.55 -15.97 -21.09
CA LEU A 172 2.32 -15.03 -21.91
C LEU A 172 3.76 -14.93 -21.39
N THR A 173 4.74 -15.27 -22.23
CA THR A 173 6.17 -15.11 -21.91
C THR A 173 6.94 -14.50 -23.09
N PRO A 174 7.77 -13.46 -22.87
CA PRO A 174 7.84 -12.67 -21.64
C PRO A 174 6.53 -11.92 -21.39
N ILE A 175 6.22 -11.60 -20.13
CA ILE A 175 5.03 -10.80 -19.79
C ILE A 175 5.03 -9.55 -20.69
N PRO A 176 3.94 -9.29 -21.43
CA PRO A 176 3.88 -8.11 -22.28
C PRO A 176 4.17 -6.86 -21.45
N ILE A 177 5.16 -6.09 -21.89
CA ILE A 177 5.57 -4.78 -21.32
C ILE A 177 4.47 -3.71 -21.57
N ILE A 178 3.32 -4.11 -22.12
CA ILE A 178 2.17 -3.27 -22.38
C ILE A 178 1.40 -3.12 -21.07
N GLY A 179 1.42 -1.92 -20.50
CA GLY A 179 0.68 -1.61 -19.28
C GLY A 179 -0.83 -1.80 -19.45
N GLY A 180 -1.52 -2.13 -18.35
CA GLY A 180 -2.98 -2.28 -18.32
C GLY A 180 -3.52 -3.70 -18.54
N ILE A 181 -2.64 -4.69 -18.72
CA ILE A 181 -3.03 -6.10 -18.77
C ILE A 181 -3.14 -6.63 -17.34
N THR A 182 -4.31 -7.14 -16.97
CA THR A 182 -4.57 -7.76 -15.67
C THR A 182 -4.40 -9.27 -15.72
N PRO A 183 -4.17 -9.96 -14.58
CA PRO A 183 -3.96 -11.42 -14.55
C PRO A 183 -4.97 -12.22 -15.37
N GLU A 184 -6.24 -11.83 -15.39
CA GLU A 184 -7.31 -12.47 -16.18
C GLU A 184 -7.00 -12.65 -17.67
N TYR A 185 -6.09 -11.86 -18.23
CA TYR A 185 -5.72 -11.94 -19.65
C TYR A 185 -4.51 -12.81 -19.92
N TYR A 186 -3.74 -13.18 -18.90
CA TYR A 186 -2.42 -13.81 -19.11
C TYR A 186 -2.09 -14.97 -18.20
N VAL A 187 -2.81 -15.23 -17.11
CA VAL A 187 -2.55 -16.41 -16.25
C VAL A 187 -3.50 -17.56 -16.59
N SER A 188 -3.10 -18.79 -16.28
CA SER A 188 -3.98 -19.95 -16.40
C SER A 188 -5.21 -19.81 -15.50
N GLU A 189 -6.36 -20.33 -15.96
CA GLU A 189 -7.60 -20.41 -15.18
C GLU A 189 -7.76 -21.77 -14.46
N ASP A 190 -6.79 -22.69 -14.60
CA ASP A 190 -6.82 -24.01 -13.96
C ASP A 190 -6.71 -23.89 -12.44
N ASP A 191 -7.44 -24.70 -11.68
CA ASP A 191 -7.33 -24.75 -10.21
C ASP A 191 -5.99 -25.31 -9.70
N LEU A 192 -5.22 -25.97 -10.57
CA LEU A 192 -3.94 -26.62 -10.27
C LEU A 192 -4.02 -27.61 -9.09
N GLY A 193 -5.21 -28.16 -8.83
CA GLY A 193 -5.48 -29.05 -7.71
C GLY A 193 -5.79 -28.35 -6.38
N PHE A 194 -5.97 -27.03 -6.38
CA PHE A 194 -6.40 -26.25 -5.20
C PHE A 194 -7.92 -26.03 -5.17
N ASN A 195 -8.43 -25.52 -4.05
CA ASN A 195 -9.86 -25.23 -3.90
C ASN A 195 -10.31 -23.97 -4.66
N ASP A 196 -9.39 -23.05 -4.92
CA ASP A 196 -9.63 -21.81 -5.65
C ASP A 196 -8.60 -21.64 -6.76
N VAL A 197 -8.90 -20.82 -7.77
CA VAL A 197 -7.94 -20.44 -8.81
C VAL A 197 -7.00 -19.36 -8.27
N ILE A 198 -6.06 -19.76 -7.41
CA ILE A 198 -5.23 -18.87 -6.59
C ILE A 198 -4.57 -17.75 -7.42
N GLN A 199 -4.00 -18.10 -8.58
CA GLN A 199 -3.32 -17.16 -9.47
C GLN A 199 -4.21 -16.03 -10.01
N LEU A 200 -5.54 -16.23 -10.05
CA LEU A 200 -6.51 -15.20 -10.41
C LEU A 200 -7.06 -14.48 -9.19
N GLU A 201 -7.43 -15.24 -8.16
CA GLU A 201 -8.16 -14.69 -7.02
C GLU A 201 -7.25 -13.91 -6.07
N TYR A 202 -5.99 -14.30 -5.92
CA TYR A 202 -5.05 -13.67 -4.99
C TYR A 202 -4.93 -12.15 -5.19
N GLY A 203 -4.73 -11.72 -6.44
CA GLY A 203 -4.63 -10.29 -6.76
C GLY A 203 -5.89 -9.51 -6.37
N ARG A 204 -7.07 -10.11 -6.54
CA ARG A 204 -8.36 -9.49 -6.19
C ARG A 204 -8.53 -9.34 -4.69
N GLN A 205 -8.13 -10.34 -3.91
CA GLN A 205 -8.20 -10.27 -2.45
C GLN A 205 -7.25 -9.19 -1.92
N TRP A 206 -6.04 -9.12 -2.49
CA TRP A 206 -5.07 -8.08 -2.13
C TRP A 206 -5.57 -6.68 -2.50
N ASP A 207 -6.11 -6.50 -3.71
CA ASP A 207 -6.67 -5.22 -4.16
C ASP A 207 -7.88 -4.79 -3.30
N ALA A 208 -8.77 -5.72 -2.93
CA ALA A 208 -9.90 -5.44 -2.06
C ALA A 208 -9.47 -4.89 -0.69
N LEU A 209 -8.45 -5.49 -0.07
CA LEU A 209 -7.89 -4.97 1.18
C LEU A 209 -7.18 -3.63 0.97
N TYR A 210 -6.38 -3.49 -0.09
CA TYR A 210 -5.65 -2.24 -0.39
C TYR A 210 -6.60 -1.06 -0.59
N TYR A 211 -7.59 -1.20 -1.47
CA TYR A 211 -8.57 -0.15 -1.74
C TYR A 211 -9.51 0.04 -0.55
N GLY A 212 -9.92 -1.06 0.09
CA GLY A 212 -10.78 -1.05 1.27
C GLY A 212 -10.20 -0.23 2.42
N PHE A 213 -8.99 -0.55 2.88
CA PHE A 213 -8.32 0.22 3.94
C PHE A 213 -8.08 1.68 3.54
N GLY A 214 -7.72 1.94 2.28
CA GLY A 214 -7.51 3.29 1.77
C GLY A 214 -8.76 4.16 1.79
N VAL A 215 -9.88 3.68 1.26
CA VAL A 215 -11.15 4.44 1.24
C VAL A 215 -11.72 4.58 2.65
N ALA A 216 -11.59 3.55 3.48
CA ALA A 216 -11.95 3.60 4.90
C ALA A 216 -10.95 4.40 5.77
N LYS A 217 -9.89 4.99 5.19
CA LYS A 217 -8.93 5.86 5.88
C LYS A 217 -8.20 5.19 7.05
N TYR A 218 -7.98 3.89 7.00
CA TYR A 218 -7.09 3.20 7.94
C TYR A 218 -5.68 3.17 7.35
N ALA A 219 -4.72 3.74 8.08
CA ALA A 219 -3.34 3.84 7.61
C ALA A 219 -2.65 2.46 7.64
N VAL A 220 -2.49 1.88 6.45
CA VAL A 220 -1.71 0.66 6.23
C VAL A 220 -0.49 0.95 5.36
N ALA A 221 0.67 0.46 5.80
CA ALA A 221 1.86 0.36 4.95
C ALA A 221 1.71 -0.82 3.97
N ILE A 222 2.61 -0.91 2.99
CA ILE A 222 2.68 -2.05 2.09
C ILE A 222 4.00 -2.77 2.32
N GLY A 223 3.96 -4.09 2.41
CA GLY A 223 5.15 -4.92 2.47
C GLY A 223 4.96 -6.25 1.74
N ASP A 224 5.84 -7.20 1.99
CA ASP A 224 5.70 -8.56 1.54
C ASP A 224 6.17 -9.56 2.60
N THR A 225 5.93 -10.85 2.35
CA THR A 225 6.24 -11.92 3.30
C THR A 225 7.73 -12.13 3.57
N GLU A 226 8.67 -11.36 3.01
CA GLU A 226 10.10 -11.39 3.39
C GLU A 226 10.41 -10.47 4.57
N LEU A 227 9.49 -9.56 4.93
CA LEU A 227 9.69 -8.64 6.05
C LEU A 227 9.94 -9.44 7.35
N PRO A 228 11.04 -9.17 8.08
CA PRO A 228 11.40 -9.97 9.24
C PRO A 228 10.44 -9.72 10.42
N LEU A 229 10.38 -10.65 11.36
CA LEU A 229 9.44 -10.62 12.49
C LEU A 229 9.58 -9.32 13.30
N GLU A 230 10.81 -8.87 13.54
CA GLU A 230 11.11 -7.68 14.34
C GLU A 230 10.45 -6.42 13.75
N ARG A 231 10.42 -6.33 12.41
CA ARG A 231 9.77 -5.22 11.70
C ARG A 231 8.26 -5.38 11.61
N LEU A 232 7.75 -6.62 11.51
CA LEU A 232 6.31 -6.87 11.57
C LEU A 232 5.73 -6.45 12.93
N SER A 233 6.48 -6.69 14.01
CA SER A 233 6.08 -6.33 15.38
C SER A 233 6.02 -4.82 15.64
N GLU A 234 6.49 -3.97 14.71
CA GLU A 234 6.28 -2.51 14.77
C GLU A 234 4.82 -2.13 14.43
N TYR A 235 4.08 -3.02 13.76
CA TYR A 235 2.69 -2.81 13.37
C TYR A 235 1.74 -3.50 14.35
N ARG A 236 0.61 -2.84 14.64
CA ARG A 236 -0.49 -3.46 15.42
C ARG A 236 -1.20 -4.54 14.60
N VAL A 237 -1.29 -4.31 13.29
CA VAL A 237 -2.04 -5.15 12.36
C VAL A 237 -1.17 -5.60 11.20
N VAL A 238 -1.15 -6.90 10.93
CA VAL A 238 -0.58 -7.47 9.71
C VAL A 238 -1.73 -8.09 8.93
N ALA A 239 -1.97 -7.61 7.71
CA ALA A 239 -2.93 -8.19 6.80
C ALA A 239 -2.21 -8.95 5.69
N VAL A 240 -2.58 -10.20 5.43
CA VAL A 240 -2.02 -10.99 4.34
C VAL A 240 -3.09 -11.91 3.74
N PRO A 241 -3.51 -11.70 2.49
CA PRO A 241 -4.32 -12.68 1.80
C PRO A 241 -3.59 -14.02 1.69
N ALA A 242 -4.27 -15.10 2.03
CA ALA A 242 -3.74 -16.46 2.05
C ALA A 242 -4.73 -17.43 1.41
N PHE A 243 -4.15 -18.47 0.83
CA PHE A 243 -4.85 -19.58 0.18
C PHE A 243 -4.30 -20.89 0.73
N ASP A 244 -4.50 -21.98 0.01
CA ASP A 244 -4.19 -23.35 0.39
C ASP A 244 -2.72 -23.60 0.75
N PHE A 245 -1.78 -22.76 0.30
CA PHE A 245 -0.36 -22.93 0.60
C PHE A 245 0.34 -21.63 1.03
N MET A 246 1.33 -21.80 1.90
CA MET A 246 2.21 -20.73 2.39
C MET A 246 3.48 -21.35 2.95
N SER A 247 4.64 -20.77 2.64
CA SER A 247 5.92 -21.30 3.09
C SER A 247 6.01 -21.46 4.60
N ARG A 248 6.72 -22.50 5.06
CA ARG A 248 6.82 -22.83 6.50
C ARG A 248 7.32 -21.66 7.33
N ASP A 249 8.37 -21.00 6.86
CA ASP A 249 9.00 -19.86 7.54
C ASP A 249 8.02 -18.69 7.69
N VAL A 250 7.16 -18.46 6.68
CA VAL A 250 6.15 -17.41 6.74
C VAL A 250 5.05 -17.78 7.73
N GLN A 251 4.53 -19.01 7.71
CA GLN A 251 3.53 -19.45 8.68
C GLN A 251 4.05 -19.33 10.12
N TYR A 252 5.29 -19.79 10.39
CA TYR A 252 5.90 -19.67 11.72
C TYR A 252 6.05 -18.22 12.15
N LYS A 253 6.53 -17.35 11.25
CA LYS A 253 6.69 -15.93 11.51
C LYS A 253 5.36 -15.25 11.86
N LEU A 254 4.29 -15.54 11.11
CA LEU A 254 2.98 -14.97 11.36
C LEU A 254 2.40 -15.44 12.70
N ILE A 255 2.54 -16.71 13.05
CA ILE A 255 2.11 -17.22 14.36
C ILE A 255 2.92 -16.61 15.51
N ASN A 256 4.23 -16.43 15.35
CA ASN A 256 5.04 -15.76 16.36
C ASN A 256 4.63 -14.30 16.53
N TYR A 257 4.40 -13.57 15.44
CA TYR A 257 3.87 -12.21 15.48
C TYR A 257 2.55 -12.12 16.26
N VAL A 258 1.62 -13.06 16.05
CA VAL A 258 0.36 -13.12 16.79
C VAL A 258 0.60 -13.43 18.26
N LYS A 259 1.42 -14.43 18.58
CA LYS A 259 1.74 -14.81 19.97
C LYS A 259 2.38 -13.67 20.76
N ASP A 260 3.13 -12.81 20.09
CA ASP A 260 3.78 -11.61 20.66
C ASP A 260 2.82 -10.41 20.83
N GLY A 261 1.53 -10.57 20.53
CA GLY A 261 0.50 -9.55 20.73
C GLY A 261 -0.03 -8.88 19.47
N GLY A 262 0.46 -9.26 18.29
CA GLY A 262 -0.02 -8.76 17.02
C GLY A 262 -1.45 -9.21 16.68
N CYS A 263 -2.13 -8.42 15.84
CA CYS A 263 -3.39 -8.82 15.20
C CYS A 263 -3.11 -9.19 13.73
N LEU A 264 -3.42 -10.43 13.34
CA LEU A 264 -3.26 -10.93 11.98
C LEU A 264 -4.61 -10.97 11.27
N VAL A 265 -4.75 -10.30 10.13
CA VAL A 265 -5.91 -10.43 9.22
C VAL A 265 -5.53 -11.35 8.07
N ILE A 266 -6.20 -12.48 7.93
CA ILE A 266 -5.86 -13.53 6.95
C ILE A 266 -7.12 -14.17 6.36
N GLY A 267 -7.02 -14.69 5.15
CA GLY A 267 -8.12 -15.26 4.37
C GLY A 267 -7.89 -15.07 2.88
N PRO A 268 -8.71 -15.62 1.98
CA PRO A 268 -9.97 -16.32 2.20
C PRO A 268 -9.83 -17.72 2.80
N ARG A 269 -8.67 -18.37 2.59
CA ARG A 269 -8.41 -19.74 3.06
C ARG A 269 -7.29 -19.77 4.07
N VAL A 270 -7.27 -20.86 4.83
CA VAL A 270 -6.20 -21.20 5.75
C VAL A 270 -5.18 -22.06 5.02
N PRO A 271 -3.88 -21.76 5.06
CA PRO A 271 -2.86 -22.60 4.46
C PRO A 271 -2.84 -24.01 5.06
N GLU A 272 -2.91 -25.02 4.20
CA GLU A 272 -2.81 -26.45 4.52
C GLU A 272 -1.50 -27.07 4.00
N PHE A 273 -0.81 -26.39 3.09
CA PHE A 273 0.43 -26.85 2.46
C PHE A 273 1.60 -25.88 2.59
N ASP A 274 2.82 -26.42 2.55
CA ASP A 274 4.06 -25.64 2.44
C ASP A 274 4.45 -25.29 0.99
N GLU A 275 5.59 -24.62 0.82
CA GLU A 275 6.13 -24.21 -0.49
C GLU A 275 6.50 -25.38 -1.42
N HIS A 276 6.50 -26.61 -0.91
CA HIS A 276 6.75 -27.84 -1.65
C HIS A 276 5.48 -28.67 -1.85
N ILE A 277 4.30 -28.10 -1.54
CA ILE A 277 2.99 -28.75 -1.61
C ILE A 277 2.97 -30.03 -0.75
N LYS A 278 3.58 -29.96 0.44
CA LYS A 278 3.45 -30.98 1.48
C LYS A 278 2.56 -30.46 2.59
N GLU A 279 1.77 -31.35 3.18
CA GLU A 279 0.87 -31.02 4.29
C GLU A 279 1.64 -30.33 5.42
N PHE A 280 1.24 -29.09 5.70
CA PHE A 280 1.81 -28.22 6.72
C PHE A 280 0.88 -27.00 6.91
N GLY A 281 0.11 -26.98 8.00
CA GLY A 281 -0.90 -25.96 8.26
C GLY A 281 -0.96 -25.53 9.71
N ILE A 282 0.14 -24.99 10.26
CA ILE A 282 0.21 -24.62 11.69
C ILE A 282 -0.72 -23.45 12.04
N ILE A 283 -1.12 -22.64 11.06
CA ILE A 283 -2.12 -21.58 11.28
C ILE A 283 -3.48 -22.21 11.56
N GLY A 284 -3.84 -23.26 10.82
CA GLY A 284 -5.11 -23.97 10.95
C GLY A 284 -5.28 -24.69 12.28
N GLU A 285 -4.20 -25.03 12.99
CA GLU A 285 -4.27 -25.59 14.35
C GLU A 285 -4.96 -24.66 15.36
N TYR A 286 -4.97 -23.35 15.08
CA TYR A 286 -5.58 -22.35 15.93
C TYR A 286 -6.98 -21.92 15.46
N LEU A 287 -7.41 -22.29 14.26
CA LEU A 287 -8.60 -21.72 13.62
C LEU A 287 -9.74 -22.76 13.55
N PRO A 288 -11.00 -22.36 13.77
CA PRO A 288 -12.13 -23.24 13.50
C PRO A 288 -12.19 -23.63 12.03
N LYS A 289 -12.58 -24.87 11.77
CA LYS A 289 -12.93 -25.33 10.42
C LYS A 289 -14.29 -24.77 10.02
N PRO A 290 -14.54 -24.55 8.73
CA PRO A 290 -15.86 -24.15 8.26
C PRO A 290 -16.88 -25.29 8.44
N ASP A 291 -18.10 -24.96 8.86
CA ASP A 291 -19.23 -25.89 8.97
C ASP A 291 -19.93 -26.11 7.63
N GLY A 292 -19.77 -25.16 6.72
CA GLY A 292 -20.32 -25.22 5.38
C GLY A 292 -19.72 -24.13 4.50
N ARG A 293 -20.02 -24.23 3.20
CA ARG A 293 -19.64 -23.24 2.21
C ARG A 293 -20.87 -22.85 1.41
N MET A 294 -20.97 -21.56 1.08
CA MET A 294 -21.98 -21.02 0.19
C MET A 294 -21.32 -20.42 -1.04
N ASP A 295 -21.84 -20.72 -2.22
CA ASP A 295 -21.35 -20.15 -3.49
C ASP A 295 -21.38 -18.61 -3.45
N GLU A 296 -22.36 -18.04 -2.74
CA GLU A 296 -22.58 -16.61 -2.68
C GLU A 296 -23.22 -16.16 -1.37
N VAL A 297 -22.73 -15.03 -0.85
CA VAL A 297 -23.33 -14.29 0.26
C VAL A 297 -23.37 -12.80 -0.09
N ILE A 298 -24.46 -12.12 0.26
CA ILE A 298 -24.60 -10.67 0.06
C ILE A 298 -24.45 -9.97 1.40
N VAL A 299 -23.54 -9.01 1.48
CA VAL A 299 -23.36 -8.14 2.65
C VAL A 299 -23.46 -6.69 2.17
N GLU A 300 -24.44 -5.94 2.67
CA GLU A 300 -24.59 -4.50 2.33
C GLU A 300 -24.46 -4.19 0.81
N GLY A 301 -25.04 -5.07 -0.02
CA GLY A 301 -25.04 -4.93 -1.49
C GLY A 301 -23.75 -5.36 -2.19
N ILE A 302 -22.69 -5.78 -1.47
CA ILE A 302 -21.55 -6.46 -2.09
C ILE A 302 -21.78 -7.97 -2.14
N LYS A 303 -21.51 -8.56 -3.31
CA LYS A 303 -21.59 -9.99 -3.56
C LYS A 303 -20.23 -10.64 -3.26
N LEU A 304 -20.19 -11.46 -2.22
CA LEU A 304 -19.04 -12.25 -1.79
C LEU A 304 -19.21 -13.68 -2.32
N LYS A 305 -18.15 -14.27 -2.86
CA LYS A 305 -18.20 -15.63 -3.44
C LYS A 305 -17.53 -16.65 -2.53
N ASP A 306 -17.92 -17.91 -2.68
CA ASP A 306 -17.29 -19.08 -2.04
C ASP A 306 -17.03 -18.85 -0.54
N ALA A 307 -18.10 -18.41 0.13
CA ALA A 307 -18.09 -17.98 1.52
C ALA A 307 -18.19 -19.18 2.45
N ASP A 308 -17.11 -19.42 3.19
CA ASP A 308 -17.04 -20.32 4.32
C ASP A 308 -17.87 -19.76 5.48
N ILE A 309 -18.70 -20.62 6.06
CA ILE A 309 -19.58 -20.33 7.19
C ILE A 309 -19.02 -21.00 8.44
N PHE A 310 -18.92 -20.24 9.53
CA PHE A 310 -18.34 -20.70 10.79
C PHE A 310 -19.34 -20.63 11.95
N ASP A 311 -19.33 -21.65 12.81
CA ASP A 311 -19.96 -21.66 14.12
C ASP A 311 -18.94 -21.25 15.19
N THR A 312 -19.07 -20.00 15.64
CA THR A 312 -18.26 -19.46 16.73
C THR A 312 -18.79 -19.83 18.11
N GLY A 313 -19.96 -20.47 18.23
CA GLY A 313 -20.59 -20.80 19.50
C GLY A 313 -19.91 -21.93 20.27
N ALA A 314 -19.14 -22.78 19.57
CA ALA A 314 -18.43 -23.92 20.14
C ALA A 314 -16.93 -23.68 20.37
N THR A 315 -16.41 -22.49 20.06
CA THR A 315 -14.98 -22.15 20.13
C THR A 315 -14.74 -20.84 20.89
N ASP A 316 -13.47 -20.51 21.17
CA ASP A 316 -13.09 -19.20 21.74
C ASP A 316 -13.13 -18.06 20.70
N ALA A 317 -13.64 -18.33 19.49
CA ALA A 317 -13.76 -17.35 18.42
C ALA A 317 -14.93 -16.39 18.68
N VAL A 318 -14.73 -15.12 18.34
CA VAL A 318 -15.75 -14.07 18.44
C VAL A 318 -16.17 -13.66 17.04
N SER A 319 -17.47 -13.68 16.76
CA SER A 319 -18.01 -13.23 15.46
C SER A 319 -17.72 -11.74 15.24
N VAL A 320 -17.17 -11.40 14.06
CA VAL A 320 -16.86 -10.03 13.62
C VAL A 320 -17.86 -9.57 12.57
N LEU A 321 -18.27 -10.48 11.68
CA LEU A 321 -19.30 -10.23 10.66
C LEU A 321 -20.11 -11.50 10.43
N THR A 322 -21.43 -11.35 10.51
CA THR A 322 -22.42 -12.37 10.18
C THR A 322 -23.17 -12.00 8.92
N ALA A 323 -23.45 -12.99 8.09
CA ALA A 323 -24.51 -12.93 7.09
C ALA A 323 -25.72 -13.77 7.54
N ASP A 324 -26.80 -13.77 6.77
CA ASP A 324 -28.00 -14.56 7.05
C ASP A 324 -27.70 -16.06 7.26
N SER A 325 -26.64 -16.54 6.62
CA SER A 325 -26.17 -17.91 6.66
C SER A 325 -25.29 -18.28 7.87
N GLY A 326 -24.78 -17.31 8.62
CA GLY A 326 -23.89 -17.53 9.75
C GLY A 326 -22.70 -16.57 9.79
N THR A 327 -21.69 -16.89 10.60
CA THR A 327 -20.47 -16.07 10.71
C THR A 327 -19.57 -16.28 9.50
N ILE A 328 -19.11 -15.19 8.90
CA ILE A 328 -18.21 -15.18 7.72
C ILE A 328 -16.88 -14.45 7.99
N ILE A 329 -16.81 -13.68 9.06
CA ILE A 329 -15.56 -13.16 9.65
C ILE A 329 -15.61 -13.38 11.15
N TYR A 330 -14.55 -13.94 11.72
CA TYR A 330 -14.39 -14.10 13.16
C TYR A 330 -13.00 -13.69 13.62
N GLN A 331 -12.86 -13.44 14.91
CA GLN A 331 -11.61 -13.16 15.60
C GLN A 331 -11.32 -14.28 16.60
N GLN A 332 -10.16 -14.92 16.47
CA GLN A 332 -9.68 -15.95 17.37
C GLN A 332 -8.50 -15.42 18.19
N LYS A 333 -8.57 -15.55 19.51
CA LYS A 333 -7.46 -15.14 20.39
C LYS A 333 -6.37 -16.21 20.44
N ILE A 334 -5.11 -15.79 20.39
CA ILE A 334 -3.93 -16.66 20.51
C ILE A 334 -2.88 -15.94 21.35
N GLY A 335 -2.64 -16.42 22.58
CA GLY A 335 -1.73 -15.75 23.52
C GLY A 335 -2.20 -14.32 23.83
N SER A 336 -1.32 -13.34 23.63
CA SER A 336 -1.66 -11.91 23.78
C SER A 336 -2.24 -11.27 22.52
N GLY A 337 -2.17 -11.93 21.36
CA GLY A 337 -2.68 -11.40 20.09
C GLY A 337 -3.93 -12.11 19.59
N SER A 338 -4.25 -11.89 18.31
CA SER A 338 -5.41 -12.51 17.67
C SER A 338 -5.24 -12.71 16.16
N ILE A 339 -6.00 -13.63 15.61
CA ILE A 339 -6.21 -13.78 14.16
C ILE A 339 -7.65 -13.39 13.84
N ILE A 340 -7.84 -12.50 12.88
CA ILE A 340 -9.12 -12.24 12.22
C ILE A 340 -9.10 -12.99 10.90
N HIS A 341 -10.00 -13.95 10.75
CA HIS A 341 -10.14 -14.72 9.52
C HIS A 341 -11.39 -14.28 8.76
N PHE A 342 -11.25 -14.01 7.46
CA PHE A 342 -12.38 -13.84 6.54
C PHE A 342 -12.44 -15.02 5.57
N GLY A 343 -13.62 -15.64 5.42
CA GLY A 343 -13.76 -16.91 4.70
C GLY A 343 -14.30 -16.83 3.28
N PHE A 344 -14.14 -15.71 2.57
CA PHE A 344 -14.83 -15.48 1.30
C PHE A 344 -13.96 -14.73 0.29
N LEU A 345 -14.29 -14.88 -0.99
CA LEU A 345 -13.68 -14.16 -2.08
C LEU A 345 -14.40 -12.83 -2.32
N PHE A 346 -13.63 -11.74 -2.22
CA PHE A 346 -14.07 -10.44 -2.70
C PHE A 346 -14.28 -10.46 -4.23
N PRO A 347 -15.26 -9.70 -4.76
CA PRO A 347 -15.34 -9.45 -6.19
C PRO A 347 -14.13 -8.61 -6.64
N ARG A 348 -14.00 -8.39 -7.95
CA ARG A 348 -12.97 -7.47 -8.46
C ARG A 348 -13.21 -6.06 -7.93
N ILE A 349 -12.27 -5.55 -7.15
CA ILE A 349 -12.28 -4.18 -6.62
C ILE A 349 -11.24 -3.34 -7.35
N THR A 350 -11.62 -2.13 -7.70
CA THR A 350 -10.74 -1.09 -8.27
C THR A 350 -10.85 0.18 -7.41
N GLU A 351 -10.46 1.33 -7.97
CA GLU A 351 -10.61 2.64 -7.31
C GLU A 351 -12.07 2.98 -6.96
N ASP A 352 -13.04 2.38 -7.68
CA ASP A 352 -14.46 2.51 -7.41
C ASP A 352 -14.89 1.53 -6.30
N VAL A 353 -14.65 1.91 -5.05
CA VAL A 353 -14.93 1.07 -3.87
C VAL A 353 -16.41 1.12 -3.48
N PRO A 354 -17.11 -0.03 -3.43
CA PRO A 354 -18.50 -0.07 -2.98
C PRO A 354 -18.62 0.16 -1.47
N ALA A 355 -19.72 0.77 -1.02
CA ALA A 355 -19.98 1.05 0.39
C ALA A 355 -19.93 -0.20 1.28
N GLY A 356 -20.41 -1.35 0.79
CA GLY A 356 -20.34 -2.61 1.52
C GLY A 356 -18.91 -3.07 1.83
N LEU A 357 -17.93 -2.78 0.97
CA LEU A 357 -16.52 -3.06 1.27
C LEU A 357 -16.00 -2.17 2.41
N ILE A 358 -16.40 -0.89 2.44
CA ILE A 358 -16.03 0.03 3.53
C ILE A 358 -16.55 -0.50 4.87
N SER A 359 -17.80 -0.97 4.91
CA SER A 359 -18.40 -1.55 6.12
C SER A 359 -17.66 -2.81 6.59
N ILE A 360 -17.34 -3.73 5.67
CA ILE A 360 -16.54 -4.93 5.99
C ILE A 360 -15.19 -4.53 6.59
N ILE A 361 -14.50 -3.58 5.96
CA ILE A 361 -13.19 -3.10 6.44
C ILE A 361 -13.31 -2.40 7.79
N ASP A 362 -14.38 -1.65 8.04
CA ASP A 362 -14.65 -1.06 9.36
C ASP A 362 -14.81 -2.13 10.44
N ARG A 363 -15.47 -3.24 10.16
CA ARG A 363 -15.62 -4.36 11.11
C ARG A 363 -14.26 -4.98 11.43
N ILE A 364 -13.45 -5.25 10.40
CA ILE A 364 -12.08 -5.78 10.55
C ILE A 364 -11.23 -4.79 11.36
N ALA A 365 -11.20 -3.52 10.95
CA ALA A 365 -10.40 -2.49 11.58
C ALA A 365 -10.81 -2.23 13.04
N ALA A 366 -12.11 -2.23 13.34
CA ALA A 366 -12.61 -2.10 14.70
C ALA A 366 -12.20 -3.28 15.59
N ALA A 367 -12.28 -4.51 15.08
CA ALA A 367 -11.81 -5.71 15.79
C ALA A 367 -10.29 -5.73 16.00
N CYS A 368 -9.53 -5.10 15.10
CA CYS A 368 -8.10 -4.84 15.25
C CYS A 368 -7.77 -3.64 16.19
N GLY A 369 -8.77 -2.84 16.58
CA GLY A 369 -8.57 -1.60 17.33
C GLY A 369 -7.85 -0.51 16.53
N MET A 370 -7.99 -0.48 15.20
CA MET A 370 -7.43 0.57 14.35
C MET A 370 -8.25 1.86 14.41
N ARG A 371 -7.64 2.99 14.05
CA ARG A 371 -8.28 4.30 13.98
C ARG A 371 -8.19 4.90 12.59
N ARG A 372 -9.26 5.57 12.19
CA ARG A 372 -9.30 6.33 10.94
C ARG A 372 -8.38 7.56 11.05
N VAL A 373 -7.73 7.89 9.94
CA VAL A 373 -6.88 9.08 9.80
C VAL A 373 -7.74 10.35 9.76
N ILE A 374 -8.82 10.33 8.99
CA ILE A 374 -9.83 11.40 8.92
C ILE A 374 -11.23 10.78 8.82
N PRO A 375 -12.31 11.54 9.13
CA PRO A 375 -13.68 11.04 9.03
C PRO A 375 -14.17 10.81 7.58
N CYS A 376 -13.61 11.52 6.61
CA CYS A 376 -14.04 11.47 5.20
C CYS A 376 -13.89 10.06 4.58
N THR A 377 -14.94 9.54 3.96
CA THR A 377 -14.93 8.24 3.26
C THR A 377 -15.00 8.33 1.74
N ASP A 378 -14.82 9.54 1.18
CA ASP A 378 -14.78 9.74 -0.27
C ASP A 378 -13.61 8.92 -0.88
N PRO A 379 -13.85 8.07 -1.89
CA PRO A 379 -12.81 7.25 -2.52
C PRO A 379 -11.69 8.05 -3.20
N GLN A 380 -11.97 9.29 -3.59
CA GLN A 380 -10.99 10.17 -4.25
C GLN A 380 -10.26 11.08 -3.26
N ILE A 381 -10.53 10.94 -1.96
CA ILE A 381 -9.75 11.59 -0.91
C ILE A 381 -8.87 10.52 -0.27
N ASP A 382 -7.58 10.81 -0.12
CA ASP A 382 -6.65 9.99 0.66
C ASP A 382 -5.96 10.84 1.72
N ALA A 383 -5.54 10.22 2.81
CA ALA A 383 -4.89 10.93 3.90
C ALA A 383 -3.86 10.08 4.63
N THR A 384 -2.78 10.73 5.07
CA THR A 384 -1.74 10.11 5.88
C THR A 384 -1.28 11.09 6.96
N VAL A 385 -0.91 10.58 8.13
CA VAL A 385 -0.28 11.38 9.18
C VAL A 385 1.19 11.04 9.24
N HIS A 386 2.01 12.07 9.33
CA HIS A 386 3.43 11.97 9.63
C HIS A 386 3.69 12.50 11.03
N ILE A 387 4.52 11.83 11.80
CA ILE A 387 4.83 12.18 13.18
C ILE A 387 6.32 12.38 13.36
N ALA A 388 6.70 13.37 14.17
CA ALA A 388 8.07 13.55 14.62
C ALA A 388 8.37 12.63 15.81
N ASP A 389 9.57 12.06 15.85
CA ASP A 389 10.01 11.26 17.00
C ASP A 389 10.36 12.12 18.23
N GLY A 390 10.19 11.54 19.41
CA GLY A 390 10.59 12.15 20.69
C GLY A 390 9.67 13.27 21.18
N ALA A 391 10.22 14.21 21.95
CA ALA A 391 9.47 15.29 22.60
C ALA A 391 8.89 16.35 21.64
N ASP A 392 9.28 16.31 20.36
CA ASP A 392 8.74 17.19 19.32
C ASP A 392 7.26 16.90 19.08
N GLY A 393 6.87 15.62 19.00
CA GLY A 393 5.47 15.17 18.97
C GLY A 393 4.59 15.76 17.87
N ARG A 394 5.18 16.53 16.94
CA ARG A 394 4.47 17.23 15.87
C ARG A 394 3.84 16.22 14.93
N GLU A 395 2.59 16.47 14.59
CA GLU A 395 1.86 15.69 13.59
C GLU A 395 1.59 16.57 12.37
N VAL A 396 1.85 16.02 11.19
CA VAL A 396 1.57 16.65 9.89
C VAL A 396 0.60 15.76 9.13
N LEU A 397 -0.60 16.26 8.90
CA LEU A 397 -1.62 15.63 8.09
C LEU A 397 -1.40 15.99 6.62
N PHE A 398 -1.32 14.98 5.76
CA PHE A 398 -1.38 15.14 4.32
C PHE A 398 -2.75 14.68 3.84
N VAL A 399 -3.40 15.48 2.98
CA VAL A 399 -4.70 15.15 2.40
C VAL A 399 -4.64 15.38 0.89
N ALA A 400 -4.85 14.32 0.12
CA ALA A 400 -4.85 14.35 -1.34
C ALA A 400 -6.29 14.28 -1.87
N ASN A 401 -6.62 15.15 -2.82
CA ASN A 401 -7.74 14.95 -3.73
C ASN A 401 -7.21 14.37 -5.05
N THR A 402 -7.54 13.12 -5.32
CA THR A 402 -7.14 12.36 -6.52
C THR A 402 -8.17 12.48 -7.66
N GLY A 403 -9.28 13.17 -7.41
CA GLY A 403 -10.37 13.37 -8.36
C GLY A 403 -10.16 14.55 -9.30
N ARG A 404 -11.02 14.62 -10.32
CA ARG A 404 -11.04 15.68 -11.34
C ARG A 404 -11.74 16.97 -10.91
N GLY A 405 -12.50 16.92 -9.82
CA GLY A 405 -13.27 18.04 -9.30
C GLY A 405 -12.74 18.53 -7.96
N GLU A 406 -13.04 19.77 -7.64
CA GLU A 406 -12.87 20.30 -6.28
C GLU A 406 -13.81 19.57 -5.30
N LYS A 407 -13.35 19.37 -4.07
CA LYS A 407 -14.10 18.69 -3.01
C LYS A 407 -14.02 19.46 -1.70
N ASP A 408 -15.13 19.51 -0.97
CA ASP A 408 -15.16 19.92 0.43
C ASP A 408 -14.94 18.68 1.31
N VAL A 409 -13.91 18.72 2.15
CA VAL A 409 -13.39 17.57 2.90
C VAL A 409 -13.36 17.89 4.38
N ASP A 410 -13.98 17.02 5.19
CA ASP A 410 -13.81 17.03 6.64
C ASP A 410 -12.49 16.37 7.04
N VAL A 411 -11.55 17.17 7.56
CA VAL A 411 -10.24 16.73 8.06
C VAL A 411 -10.23 16.48 9.57
N GLY A 412 -11.39 16.57 10.23
CA GLY A 412 -11.60 16.20 11.63
C GLY A 412 -11.00 17.16 12.67
N GLY A 413 -10.42 18.29 12.24
CA GLY A 413 -9.74 19.23 13.13
C GLY A 413 -9.30 20.52 12.45
N ILE A 414 -8.72 21.44 13.22
CA ILE A 414 -8.17 22.69 12.72
C ILE A 414 -6.64 22.57 12.66
N TYR A 415 -6.05 22.96 11.54
CA TYR A 415 -4.63 22.80 11.24
C TYR A 415 -4.04 24.11 10.71
N LEU A 416 -2.73 24.27 10.86
CA LEU A 416 -1.96 25.32 10.19
C LEU A 416 -1.51 24.83 8.81
N ASP A 417 -1.83 25.56 7.75
CA ASP A 417 -1.25 25.33 6.43
C ASP A 417 0.16 25.98 6.36
N PRO A 418 1.25 25.20 6.25
CA PRO A 418 2.61 25.73 6.28
C PRO A 418 3.00 26.50 5.00
N ASP A 419 2.15 26.49 3.97
CA ASP A 419 2.38 27.25 2.74
C ASP A 419 1.66 28.59 2.71
N SER A 420 0.42 28.68 3.22
CA SER A 420 -0.30 29.96 3.35
C SER A 420 -0.13 30.63 4.72
N GLU A 421 0.32 29.88 5.74
CA GLU A 421 0.37 30.28 7.16
C GLU A 421 -1.01 30.58 7.77
N GLU A 422 -2.08 30.07 7.17
CA GLU A 422 -3.45 30.23 7.65
C GLU A 422 -3.94 29.01 8.42
N MET A 423 -4.83 29.24 9.38
CA MET A 423 -5.56 28.18 10.07
C MET A 423 -6.74 27.72 9.20
N VAL A 424 -6.86 26.41 8.99
CA VAL A 424 -7.88 25.79 8.13
C VAL A 424 -8.56 24.60 8.82
N GLY A 425 -9.81 24.31 8.46
CA GLY A 425 -10.57 23.17 8.98
C GLY A 425 -11.73 23.56 9.91
N PRO A 426 -12.57 22.60 10.35
CA PRO A 426 -12.50 21.17 10.03
C PRO A 426 -12.92 20.85 8.59
N MET A 427 -13.73 21.69 7.95
CA MET A 427 -14.05 21.58 6.53
C MET A 427 -13.05 22.39 5.71
N ILE A 428 -12.36 21.75 4.77
CA ILE A 428 -11.47 22.42 3.82
C ILE A 428 -11.85 22.11 2.38
N ARG A 429 -11.60 23.08 1.51
CA ARG A 429 -11.79 22.94 0.08
C ARG A 429 -10.48 22.52 -0.57
N ILE A 430 -10.50 21.42 -1.32
CA ILE A 430 -9.32 20.85 -1.96
C ILE A 430 -9.57 20.78 -3.48
N PRO A 431 -8.81 21.54 -4.30
CA PRO A 431 -8.89 21.45 -5.75
C PRO A 431 -8.56 20.04 -6.27
N ALA A 432 -8.96 19.78 -7.52
CA ALA A 432 -8.61 18.55 -8.22
C ALA A 432 -7.09 18.32 -8.24
N TYR A 433 -6.66 17.06 -8.12
CA TYR A 433 -5.24 16.66 -8.17
C TYR A 433 -4.34 17.55 -7.30
N THR A 434 -4.69 17.73 -6.03
CA THR A 434 -3.93 18.56 -5.08
C THR A 434 -3.68 17.78 -3.80
N VAL A 435 -2.49 17.97 -3.23
CA VAL A 435 -2.15 17.50 -1.87
C VAL A 435 -2.02 18.72 -0.96
N ARG A 436 -2.82 18.76 0.10
CA ARG A 436 -2.68 19.71 1.21
C ARG A 436 -1.79 19.10 2.28
N ILE A 437 -0.93 19.93 2.88
CA ILE A 437 -0.01 19.57 3.95
C ILE A 437 -0.40 20.45 5.12
N LEU A 438 -0.71 19.87 6.26
CA LEU A 438 -1.40 20.54 7.36
C LEU A 438 -0.70 20.17 8.66
N GLU A 439 -0.08 21.13 9.32
CA GLU A 439 0.57 20.92 10.62
C GLU A 439 -0.50 21.04 11.72
N VAL A 440 -0.58 20.07 12.63
CA VAL A 440 -1.47 20.18 13.80
C VAL A 440 -1.07 21.43 14.57
N ALA A 441 -2.00 22.39 14.68
CA ALA A 441 -1.80 23.53 15.56
C ALA A 441 -1.61 22.97 16.97
N SER A 442 -0.51 23.35 17.63
CA SER A 442 -0.13 22.80 18.94
C SER A 442 -1.35 22.62 19.82
N HIS A 443 -1.53 21.42 20.38
CA HIS A 443 -2.46 21.26 21.50
C HIS A 443 -2.09 22.35 22.51
N ASP A 444 -2.99 23.28 22.78
CA ASP A 444 -2.76 24.29 23.81
C ASP A 444 -2.30 23.56 25.07
N ARG A 445 -1.10 23.94 25.52
CA ARG A 445 -0.45 23.49 26.75
C ARG A 445 -1.11 24.11 27.96
#